data_AF-A0A2U1RM23-F1
#
_entry.id   AF-A0A2U1RM23-F1
#
_cell.length_a   1.000
_cell.length_b   1.000
_cell.length_c   1.000
_cell.angle_alpha   90.00
_cell.angle_beta   90.00
_cell.angle_gamma   90.00
#
_symmetry.space_group_name_H-M   'P 1'
#
loop_
_entity.id
_entity.type
_entity.pdbx_description
1 polymer ?
#
loop_
_entity_poly.entity_id
_entity_poly.type
_entity_poly.pdbx_seq_one_letter_code
_entity_poly.pdbx_strand_id
1 'polypeptide(L)'
;MPAAYAHITLVNILRETHRLQAIPGFPPEAITAVLDYSKFCELGAVSPDYPYLAIGDANAAKWADLMHYEKTVEKIREGVRGLQAWHGEAQRKGLAWLLGYASHAAADVAIHPVINLKVGPYEKNKTAHRICEMHQDVYIYSRLNLGGIGLSEHLRSGIWACHDSNDTERLDRDIESLWRAMLRATHPEEYAQNPPDPSCWRQRFQLVVDKVAEEGGRLFPFARHVAAGLGLTYPAQEEVDAQFIRGLRTPRGTSDYDAVFDLAVEQVGRVWQWIAQAVLRGDETTLAEVGEWNLDTGRNEAGQLVFWG
;
A
#
# COMPACT_ATOMS: atom_id res chain seq x y z
N MET A 1 -2.23 -7.37 -8.56
CA MET A 1 -2.04 -6.80 -7.22
C MET A 1 -2.80 -7.66 -6.23
N PRO A 2 -2.19 -8.77 -5.78
CA PRO A 2 -2.48 -9.25 -4.43
C PRO A 2 -2.12 -8.16 -3.39
N ALA A 3 -2.58 -8.28 -2.15
CA ALA A 3 -2.36 -7.36 -1.01
C ALA A 3 -3.15 -6.02 -1.02
N ALA A 4 -3.82 -5.65 -2.11
CA ALA A 4 -4.53 -4.37 -2.23
C ALA A 4 -5.57 -4.15 -1.11
N TYR A 5 -6.30 -5.20 -0.74
CA TYR A 5 -7.34 -5.09 0.28
C TYR A 5 -6.73 -4.95 1.67
N ALA A 6 -5.66 -5.68 1.99
CA ALA A 6 -4.96 -5.54 3.25
C ALA A 6 -4.48 -4.09 3.46
N HIS A 7 -3.91 -3.45 2.44
CA HIS A 7 -3.47 -2.05 2.55
C HIS A 7 -4.63 -1.07 2.74
N ILE A 8 -5.70 -1.21 1.95
CA ILE A 8 -6.92 -0.38 2.09
C ILE A 8 -7.53 -0.58 3.48
N THR A 9 -7.66 -1.83 3.93
CA THR A 9 -8.17 -2.17 5.25
C THR A 9 -7.31 -1.57 6.35
N LEU A 10 -5.99 -1.64 6.22
CA LEU A 10 -5.05 -1.14 7.22
C LEU A 10 -5.23 0.36 7.43
N VAL A 11 -5.22 1.16 6.34
CA VAL A 11 -5.35 2.62 6.47
C VAL A 11 -6.74 3.04 6.93
N ASN A 12 -7.78 2.28 6.56
CA ASN A 12 -9.15 2.51 7.02
C ASN A 12 -9.35 2.21 8.52
N ILE A 13 -8.67 1.18 9.04
CA ILE A 13 -8.65 0.91 10.48
C ILE A 13 -7.82 1.99 11.18
N LEU A 14 -6.59 2.25 10.72
CA LEU A 14 -5.68 3.17 11.40
C LEU A 14 -6.22 4.62 11.46
N ARG A 15 -7.00 5.05 10.44
CA ARG A 15 -7.60 6.39 10.42
C ARG A 15 -8.75 6.60 11.42
N GLU A 16 -9.22 5.56 12.12
CA GLU A 16 -10.20 5.73 13.18
C GLU A 16 -9.68 6.74 14.21
N THR A 17 -10.49 7.76 14.54
CA THR A 17 -10.04 8.91 15.36
C THR A 17 -9.35 8.49 16.65
N HIS A 18 -9.89 7.48 17.35
CA HIS A 18 -9.31 7.00 18.60
C HIS A 18 -7.94 6.32 18.42
N ARG A 19 -7.69 5.68 17.27
CA ARG A 19 -6.39 5.07 16.95
C ARG A 19 -5.36 6.13 16.59
N LEU A 20 -5.74 7.12 15.77
CA LEU A 20 -4.87 8.26 15.46
C LEU A 20 -4.44 9.01 16.74
N GLN A 21 -5.37 9.23 17.67
CA GLN A 21 -5.09 9.85 18.96
C GLN A 21 -4.23 8.98 19.88
N ALA A 22 -4.23 7.67 19.69
CA ALA A 22 -3.43 6.73 20.46
C ALA A 22 -1.98 6.60 19.95
N ILE A 23 -1.66 7.08 18.74
CA ILE A 23 -0.28 7.08 18.23
C ILE A 23 0.55 8.11 19.04
N PRO A 24 1.56 7.68 19.83
CA PRO A 24 2.29 8.59 20.69
C PRO A 24 3.02 9.67 19.90
N GLY A 25 2.74 10.94 20.20
CA GLY A 25 3.40 12.06 19.52
C GLY A 25 2.97 12.25 18.07
N PHE A 26 1.83 11.71 17.63
CA PHE A 26 1.28 12.01 16.31
C PHE A 26 0.68 13.43 16.29
N PRO A 27 1.13 14.34 15.40
CA PRO A 27 0.65 15.72 15.39
C PRO A 27 -0.86 15.83 15.13
N PRO A 28 -1.61 16.67 15.88
CA PRO A 28 -3.05 16.89 15.62
C PRO A 28 -3.37 17.33 14.19
N GLU A 29 -2.50 18.12 13.57
CA GLU A 29 -2.68 18.58 12.19
C GLU A 29 -2.57 17.42 11.18
N ALA A 30 -1.80 16.38 11.51
CA ALA A 30 -1.74 15.16 10.72
C ALA A 30 -3.02 14.33 10.88
N ILE A 31 -3.62 14.30 12.08
CA ILE A 31 -4.96 13.71 12.30
C ILE A 31 -5.98 14.38 11.39
N THR A 32 -6.04 15.71 11.41
CA THR A 32 -6.93 16.48 10.54
C THR A 32 -6.66 16.20 9.06
N ALA A 33 -5.40 16.19 8.63
CA ALA A 33 -5.04 15.88 7.24
C ALA A 33 -5.53 14.48 6.81
N VAL A 34 -5.31 13.45 7.63
CA VAL A 34 -5.76 12.08 7.33
C VAL A 34 -7.28 11.99 7.26
N LEU A 35 -8.01 12.65 8.17
CA LEU A 35 -9.47 12.60 8.19
C LEU A 35 -10.09 13.37 7.02
N ASP A 36 -9.62 14.60 6.75
CA ASP A 36 -10.13 15.46 5.68
C ASP A 36 -9.79 14.92 4.28
N TYR A 37 -8.63 14.28 4.13
CA TYR A 37 -8.09 13.79 2.85
C TYR A 37 -7.96 12.27 2.83
N SER A 38 -8.84 11.55 3.52
CA SER A 38 -8.79 10.09 3.70
C SER A 38 -8.73 9.30 2.39
N LYS A 39 -9.43 9.75 1.33
CA LYS A 39 -9.35 9.15 -0.02
C LYS A 39 -7.94 9.20 -0.63
N PHE A 40 -7.16 10.24 -0.30
CA PHE A 40 -5.78 10.38 -0.75
C PHE A 40 -4.86 9.45 0.04
N CYS A 41 -5.14 9.20 1.32
CA CYS A 41 -4.45 8.20 2.11
C CYS A 41 -4.70 6.78 1.56
N GLU A 42 -5.94 6.44 1.22
CA GLU A 42 -6.25 5.17 0.52
C GLU A 42 -5.55 5.05 -0.82
N LEU A 43 -5.57 6.11 -1.65
CA LEU A 43 -4.83 6.17 -2.90
C LEU A 43 -3.33 5.89 -2.67
N GLY A 44 -2.72 6.55 -1.69
CA GLY A 44 -1.32 6.34 -1.33
C GLY A 44 -1.02 4.89 -1.01
N ALA A 45 -1.88 4.23 -0.24
CA ALA A 45 -1.72 2.85 0.22
C ALA A 45 -1.69 1.80 -0.89
N VAL A 46 -2.15 2.14 -2.09
CA VAL A 46 -2.09 1.26 -3.28
C VAL A 46 -1.23 1.82 -4.41
N SER A 47 -0.69 3.03 -4.26
CA SER A 47 0.08 3.71 -5.30
C SER A 47 1.36 2.96 -5.71
N PRO A 48 2.15 2.36 -4.80
CA PRO A 48 3.36 1.60 -5.19
C PRO A 48 3.09 0.47 -6.19
N ASP A 49 1.90 -0.12 -6.14
CA ASP A 49 1.51 -1.24 -6.99
C ASP A 49 0.82 -0.84 -8.31
N TYR A 50 0.42 0.42 -8.46
CA TYR A 50 -0.25 0.90 -9.68
C TYR A 50 0.49 0.54 -10.97
N PRO A 51 1.83 0.66 -11.07
CA PRO A 51 2.52 0.34 -12.30
C PRO A 51 2.41 -1.14 -12.71
N TYR A 52 2.28 -2.08 -11.75
CA TYR A 52 2.05 -3.50 -12.07
C TYR A 52 0.73 -3.77 -12.79
N LEU A 53 -0.22 -2.83 -12.73
CA LEU A 53 -1.52 -2.94 -13.36
C LEU A 53 -1.55 -2.41 -14.79
N ALA A 54 -0.46 -1.78 -15.25
CA ALA A 54 -0.22 -1.56 -16.67
C ALA A 54 0.24 -2.89 -17.31
N ILE A 55 -0.68 -3.85 -17.43
CA ILE A 55 -0.40 -5.22 -17.88
C ILE A 55 0.29 -5.20 -19.25
N GLY A 56 1.48 -5.83 -19.33
CA GLY A 56 2.28 -5.90 -20.54
C GLY A 56 3.23 -4.71 -20.75
N ASP A 57 3.21 -3.72 -19.86
CA ASP A 57 4.15 -2.60 -19.85
C ASP A 57 5.33 -2.89 -18.92
N ALA A 58 6.44 -3.38 -19.50
CA ALA A 58 7.65 -3.68 -18.75
C ALA A 58 8.29 -2.43 -18.12
N ASN A 59 8.09 -1.26 -18.73
CA ASN A 59 8.61 0.01 -18.21
C ASN A 59 7.85 0.46 -16.97
N ALA A 60 6.53 0.26 -16.94
CA ALA A 60 5.73 0.46 -15.75
C ALA A 60 6.09 -0.56 -14.65
N ALA A 61 6.17 -1.85 -14.99
CA ALA A 61 6.56 -2.89 -14.03
C ALA A 61 7.92 -2.59 -13.35
N LYS A 62 8.90 -2.07 -14.11
CA LYS A 62 10.18 -1.64 -13.56
C LYS A 62 10.04 -0.52 -12.52
N TRP A 63 9.12 0.43 -12.68
CA TRP A 63 8.87 1.44 -11.66
C TRP A 63 8.28 0.85 -10.38
N ALA A 64 7.40 -0.15 -10.49
CA ALA A 64 6.92 -0.87 -9.32
C ALA A 64 8.07 -1.62 -8.63
N ASP A 65 8.89 -2.36 -9.36
CA ASP A 65 10.08 -3.04 -8.81
C ASP A 65 11.00 -2.05 -8.07
N LEU A 66 11.30 -0.90 -8.68
CA LEU A 66 12.11 0.14 -8.02
C LEU A 66 11.45 0.62 -6.72
N MET A 67 10.13 0.82 -6.69
CA MET A 67 9.42 1.22 -5.46
C MET A 67 9.44 0.15 -4.36
N HIS A 68 9.54 -1.13 -4.71
CA HIS A 68 9.54 -2.24 -3.74
C HIS A 68 10.95 -2.67 -3.27
N TYR A 69 11.98 -2.40 -4.07
CA TYR A 69 13.31 -3.00 -3.85
C TYR A 69 14.44 -2.01 -3.62
N GLU A 70 14.36 -0.80 -4.17
CA GLU A 70 15.48 0.13 -4.19
C GLU A 70 15.10 1.47 -3.56
N LYS A 71 15.88 1.93 -2.58
CA LYS A 71 15.70 3.28 -2.00
C LYS A 71 14.27 3.54 -1.51
N THR A 72 13.61 2.51 -0.98
CA THR A 72 12.21 2.53 -0.51
C THR A 72 12.00 3.61 0.55
N VAL A 73 12.90 3.70 1.54
CA VAL A 73 12.85 4.71 2.59
C VAL A 73 13.28 6.06 2.07
N GLU A 74 14.32 6.13 1.23
CA GLU A 74 14.72 7.40 0.62
C GLU A 74 13.60 8.03 -0.22
N LYS A 75 12.76 7.24 -0.91
CA LYS A 75 11.57 7.77 -1.61
C LYS A 75 10.62 8.48 -0.63
N ILE A 76 10.38 7.88 0.55
CA ILE A 76 9.55 8.48 1.59
C ILE A 76 10.19 9.78 2.10
N ARG A 77 11.51 9.80 2.33
CA ARG A 77 12.25 11.01 2.72
C ARG A 77 12.16 12.12 1.68
N GLU A 78 12.27 11.80 0.39
CA GLU A 78 12.06 12.77 -0.69
C GLU A 78 10.63 13.32 -0.69
N GLY A 79 9.64 12.50 -0.35
CA GLY A 79 8.26 12.94 -0.14
C GLY A 79 8.16 13.92 1.03
N VAL A 80 8.81 13.62 2.15
CA VAL A 80 8.89 14.51 3.32
C VAL A 80 9.51 15.86 2.95
N ARG A 81 10.69 15.86 2.32
CA ARG A 81 11.39 17.08 1.88
C ARG A 81 10.54 17.91 0.93
N GLY A 82 9.84 17.26 0.00
CA GLY A 82 8.90 17.91 -0.91
C GLY A 82 7.75 18.62 -0.16
N LEU A 83 7.17 17.95 0.84
CA LEU A 83 6.05 18.47 1.60
C LEU A 83 6.42 19.55 2.62
N GLN A 84 7.66 19.56 3.13
CA GLN A 84 8.15 20.65 4.00
C GLN A 84 8.12 22.01 3.29
N ALA A 85 8.27 22.03 1.96
CA ALA A 85 8.19 23.23 1.14
C ALA A 85 6.75 23.66 0.79
N TRP A 86 5.74 22.84 1.12
CA TRP A 86 4.33 23.10 0.80
C TRP A 86 3.60 23.63 2.02
N HIS A 87 2.48 24.34 1.79
CA HIS A 87 1.62 24.85 2.86
C HIS A 87 0.14 24.68 2.51
N GLY A 88 -0.72 24.74 3.53
CA GLY A 88 -2.17 24.74 3.37
C GLY A 88 -2.73 23.41 2.86
N GLU A 89 -3.72 23.49 1.97
CA GLU A 89 -4.44 22.34 1.44
C GLU A 89 -3.53 21.35 0.69
N ALA A 90 -2.63 21.84 -0.17
CA ALA A 90 -1.71 20.99 -0.91
C ALA A 90 -0.82 20.15 0.03
N GLN A 91 -0.30 20.77 1.10
CA GLN A 91 0.52 20.05 2.10
C GLN A 91 -0.29 19.00 2.86
N ARG A 92 -1.51 19.32 3.31
CA ARG A 92 -2.36 18.35 4.04
C ARG A 92 -2.77 17.18 3.16
N LYS A 93 -3.18 17.45 1.93
CA LYS A 93 -3.54 16.43 0.93
C LYS A 93 -2.35 15.54 0.58
N GLY A 94 -1.19 16.16 0.32
CA GLY A 94 0.04 15.44 0.04
C GLY A 94 0.56 14.64 1.23
N LEU A 95 0.43 15.16 2.46
CA LEU A 95 0.75 14.44 3.69
C LEU A 95 -0.15 13.21 3.85
N ALA A 96 -1.46 13.33 3.68
CA ALA A 96 -2.37 12.19 3.74
C ALA A 96 -1.98 11.10 2.73
N TRP A 97 -1.66 11.49 1.49
CA TRP A 97 -1.18 10.55 0.48
C TRP A 97 0.17 9.91 0.83
N LEU A 98 1.15 10.68 1.30
CA LEU A 98 2.47 10.15 1.68
C LEU A 98 2.37 9.18 2.86
N LEU A 99 1.50 9.47 3.83
CA LEU A 99 1.19 8.54 4.92
C LEU A 99 0.60 7.24 4.37
N GLY A 100 -0.34 7.33 3.42
CA GLY A 100 -0.83 6.17 2.66
C GLY A 100 0.30 5.38 1.98
N TYR A 101 1.14 6.05 1.20
CA TYR A 101 2.28 5.45 0.48
C TYR A 101 3.23 4.73 1.44
N ALA A 102 3.55 5.34 2.58
CA ALA A 102 4.39 4.73 3.60
C ALA A 102 3.71 3.57 4.34
N SER A 103 2.37 3.58 4.47
CA SER A 103 1.63 2.44 5.00
C SER A 103 1.85 1.17 4.19
N HIS A 104 1.88 1.30 2.87
CA HIS A 104 2.14 0.16 1.98
C HIS A 104 3.50 -0.44 2.30
N ALA A 105 4.56 0.38 2.22
CA ALA A 105 5.93 -0.05 2.49
C ALA A 105 6.08 -0.68 3.90
N ALA A 106 5.54 -0.04 4.93
CA ALA A 106 5.66 -0.56 6.29
C ALA A 106 4.82 -1.83 6.53
N ALA A 107 3.65 -1.95 5.89
CA ALA A 107 2.81 -3.14 5.98
C ALA A 107 3.51 -4.36 5.35
N ASP A 108 4.08 -4.22 4.15
CA ASP A 108 4.82 -5.28 3.48
C ASP A 108 6.01 -5.74 4.33
N VAL A 109 6.77 -4.79 4.87
CA VAL A 109 7.91 -5.09 5.73
C VAL A 109 7.49 -5.86 7.00
N ALA A 110 6.28 -5.60 7.51
CA ALA A 110 5.74 -6.33 8.64
C ALA A 110 5.21 -7.72 8.25
N ILE A 111 4.53 -7.85 7.11
CA ILE A 111 3.75 -9.05 6.76
C ILE A 111 4.59 -10.07 5.95
N HIS A 112 5.40 -9.62 4.99
CA HIS A 112 6.15 -10.52 4.10
C HIS A 112 7.13 -11.48 4.78
N PRO A 113 7.74 -11.18 5.95
CA PRO A 113 8.46 -12.18 6.71
C PRO A 113 7.62 -13.43 7.05
N VAL A 114 6.33 -13.24 7.36
CA VAL A 114 5.39 -14.33 7.68
C VAL A 114 5.00 -15.08 6.40
N ILE A 115 4.75 -14.37 5.30
CA ILE A 115 4.43 -15.00 4.02
C ILE A 115 5.61 -15.84 3.53
N ASN A 116 6.83 -15.31 3.59
CA ASN A 116 8.04 -16.05 3.23
C ASN A 116 8.26 -17.30 4.09
N LEU A 117 7.90 -17.27 5.38
CA LEU A 117 7.93 -18.46 6.23
C LEU A 117 6.86 -19.50 5.85
N LYS A 118 5.74 -19.06 5.27
CA LYS A 118 4.62 -19.91 4.85
C LYS A 118 4.84 -20.54 3.47
N VAL A 119 5.27 -19.77 2.48
CA VAL A 119 5.34 -20.20 1.07
C VAL A 119 6.72 -20.10 0.44
N GLY A 120 7.72 -19.61 1.18
CA GLY A 120 9.09 -19.42 0.69
C GLY A 120 9.32 -18.05 0.03
N PRO A 121 10.57 -17.75 -0.37
CA PRO A 121 10.94 -16.44 -0.94
C PRO A 121 10.17 -16.12 -2.23
N TYR A 122 9.73 -14.87 -2.36
CA TYR A 122 8.91 -14.37 -3.47
C TYR A 122 9.44 -14.77 -4.86
N GLU A 123 10.72 -14.48 -5.16
CA GLU A 123 11.33 -14.74 -6.48
C GLU A 123 11.13 -16.18 -6.99
N LYS A 124 11.14 -17.16 -6.08
CA LYS A 124 11.01 -18.58 -6.40
C LYS A 124 9.58 -19.10 -6.26
N ASN A 125 8.68 -18.33 -5.62
CA ASN A 125 7.35 -18.78 -5.21
C ASN A 125 6.23 -17.79 -5.57
N LYS A 126 6.42 -16.92 -6.57
CA LYS A 126 5.48 -15.83 -6.94
C LYS A 126 4.01 -16.23 -6.96
N THR A 127 3.68 -17.39 -7.54
CA THR A 127 2.28 -17.87 -7.58
C THR A 127 1.75 -18.24 -6.20
N ALA A 128 2.51 -18.98 -5.41
CA ALA A 128 2.10 -19.38 -4.06
C ALA A 128 2.03 -18.18 -3.10
N HIS A 129 2.94 -17.23 -3.27
CA HIS A 129 2.97 -15.97 -2.55
C HIS A 129 1.71 -15.13 -2.83
N ARG A 130 1.41 -14.91 -4.12
CA ARG A 130 0.18 -14.27 -4.56
C ARG A 130 -1.09 -14.95 -4.04
N ILE A 131 -1.15 -16.29 -4.06
CA ILE A 131 -2.31 -17.02 -3.52
C ILE A 131 -2.47 -16.76 -2.02
N CYS A 132 -1.38 -16.85 -1.25
CA CYS A 132 -1.40 -16.58 0.19
C CYS A 132 -1.92 -15.18 0.50
N GLU A 133 -1.38 -14.16 -0.17
CA GLU A 133 -1.79 -12.76 -0.03
C GLU A 133 -3.26 -12.55 -0.38
N MET A 134 -3.76 -13.15 -1.46
CA MET A 134 -5.16 -12.99 -1.89
C MET A 134 -6.17 -13.61 -0.91
N HIS A 135 -5.81 -14.73 -0.26
CA HIS A 135 -6.62 -15.30 0.82
C HIS A 135 -6.60 -14.41 2.07
N GLN A 136 -5.43 -13.88 2.43
CA GLN A 136 -5.25 -12.96 3.53
C GLN A 136 -6.00 -11.64 3.33
N ASP A 137 -5.99 -11.11 2.11
CA ASP A 137 -6.76 -9.94 1.67
C ASP A 137 -8.26 -10.11 1.87
N VAL A 138 -8.83 -11.17 1.29
CA VAL A 138 -10.26 -11.44 1.39
C VAL A 138 -10.66 -11.63 2.85
N TYR A 139 -9.83 -12.36 3.63
CA TYR A 139 -10.07 -12.53 5.05
C TYR A 139 -10.12 -11.21 5.81
N ILE A 140 -9.09 -10.37 5.68
CA ILE A 140 -8.97 -9.15 6.48
C ILE A 140 -9.91 -8.05 6.01
N TYR A 141 -10.25 -8.01 4.72
CA TYR A 141 -11.19 -7.03 4.17
C TYR A 141 -12.55 -7.08 4.86
N SER A 142 -12.96 -8.28 5.32
CA SER A 142 -14.19 -8.46 6.09
C SER A 142 -14.23 -7.62 7.38
N ARG A 143 -13.08 -7.22 7.95
CA ARG A 143 -12.99 -6.34 9.13
C ARG A 143 -13.54 -4.94 8.88
N LEU A 144 -13.56 -4.45 7.64
CA LEU A 144 -14.14 -3.14 7.33
C LEU A 144 -15.66 -3.11 7.48
N ASN A 145 -16.30 -4.29 7.53
CA ASN A 145 -17.74 -4.44 7.78
C ASN A 145 -18.60 -3.50 6.91
N LEU A 146 -18.22 -3.31 5.64
CA LEU A 146 -18.86 -2.37 4.71
C LEU A 146 -20.26 -2.82 4.24
N GLY A 147 -20.78 -3.92 4.79
CA GLY A 147 -22.05 -4.52 4.36
C GLY A 147 -21.99 -4.99 2.90
N GLY A 148 -23.10 -4.87 2.17
CA GLY A 148 -23.21 -5.24 0.76
C GLY A 148 -22.65 -4.19 -0.23
N ILE A 149 -22.03 -3.11 0.25
CA ILE A 149 -21.37 -2.12 -0.61
C ILE A 149 -20.18 -2.81 -1.26
N GLY A 150 -20.27 -3.03 -2.57
CA GLY A 150 -19.21 -3.69 -3.33
C GLY A 150 -17.92 -2.88 -3.30
N LEU A 151 -16.77 -3.55 -3.42
CA LEU A 151 -15.47 -2.90 -3.57
C LEU A 151 -15.48 -1.81 -4.65
N SER A 152 -16.16 -2.05 -5.77
CA SER A 152 -16.28 -1.07 -6.85
C SER A 152 -16.96 0.22 -6.41
N GLU A 153 -17.96 0.17 -5.53
CA GLU A 153 -18.63 1.36 -4.99
C GLU A 153 -17.75 2.12 -3.99
N HIS A 154 -17.00 1.39 -3.16
CA HIS A 154 -16.00 1.98 -2.26
C HIS A 154 -14.88 2.68 -3.06
N LEU A 155 -14.33 2.03 -4.08
CA LEU A 155 -13.29 2.60 -4.93
C LEU A 155 -13.80 3.79 -5.77
N ARG A 156 -15.05 3.73 -6.26
CA ARG A 156 -15.73 4.84 -6.98
C ARG A 156 -15.81 6.11 -6.15
N SER A 157 -16.25 5.96 -4.90
CA SER A 157 -16.47 7.09 -3.99
C SER A 157 -15.19 7.54 -3.27
N GLY A 158 -14.17 6.69 -3.19
CA GLY A 158 -12.87 6.97 -2.58
C GLY A 158 -11.78 7.32 -3.60
N ILE A 159 -10.93 6.34 -3.91
CA ILE A 159 -9.71 6.50 -4.71
C ILE A 159 -9.99 7.16 -6.08
N TRP A 160 -11.09 6.83 -6.75
CA TRP A 160 -11.37 7.37 -8.09
C TRP A 160 -11.71 8.86 -8.07
N ALA A 161 -12.18 9.38 -6.93
CA ALA A 161 -12.42 10.80 -6.70
C ALA A 161 -11.13 11.61 -6.43
N CYS A 162 -9.95 11.00 -6.54
CA CYS A 162 -8.64 11.66 -6.43
C CYS A 162 -8.12 12.10 -7.81
N HIS A 163 -8.95 12.79 -8.60
CA HIS A 163 -8.60 13.26 -9.93
C HIS A 163 -8.32 14.77 -9.96
N ASP A 164 -7.74 15.26 -11.06
CA ASP A 164 -7.58 16.70 -11.27
C ASP A 164 -8.95 17.40 -11.35
N SER A 165 -9.02 18.61 -10.78
CA SER A 165 -10.25 19.42 -10.80
C SER A 165 -10.72 19.80 -12.20
N ASN A 166 -9.81 19.85 -13.18
CA ASN A 166 -10.11 20.22 -14.57
C ASN A 166 -10.11 19.03 -15.53
N ASP A 167 -9.68 17.84 -15.07
CA ASP A 167 -9.55 16.64 -15.89
C ASP A 167 -9.69 15.37 -15.04
N THR A 168 -10.85 14.73 -15.13
CA THR A 168 -11.18 13.53 -14.36
C THR A 168 -10.35 12.29 -14.73
N GLU A 169 -9.75 12.30 -15.92
CA GLU A 169 -8.87 11.22 -16.39
C GLU A 169 -7.48 11.33 -15.77
N ARG A 170 -7.09 12.52 -15.33
CA ARG A 170 -5.79 12.76 -14.69
C ARG A 170 -5.86 12.59 -13.18
N LEU A 171 -4.75 12.15 -12.61
CA LEU A 171 -4.54 12.20 -11.16
C LEU A 171 -4.52 13.65 -10.69
N ASP A 172 -4.90 13.88 -9.42
CA ASP A 172 -4.73 15.17 -8.76
C ASP A 172 -3.30 15.72 -8.99
N ARG A 173 -3.19 16.98 -9.42
CA ARG A 173 -1.91 17.59 -9.86
C ARG A 173 -0.87 17.67 -8.77
N ASP A 174 -1.27 17.93 -7.53
CA ASP A 174 -0.32 18.01 -6.42
C ASP A 174 0.25 16.62 -6.17
N ILE A 175 -0.61 15.60 -6.15
CA ILE A 175 -0.17 14.21 -5.93
C ILE A 175 0.71 13.71 -7.07
N GLU A 176 0.33 13.97 -8.32
CA GLU A 176 1.15 13.63 -9.48
C GLU A 176 2.51 14.34 -9.42
N SER A 177 2.55 15.62 -9.04
CA SER A 177 3.78 16.40 -8.89
C SER A 177 4.70 15.84 -7.81
N LEU A 178 4.15 15.57 -6.61
CA LEU A 178 4.91 15.02 -5.48
C LEU A 178 5.49 13.64 -5.84
N TRP A 179 4.67 12.75 -6.38
CA TRP A 179 5.09 11.39 -6.70
C TRP A 179 6.18 11.39 -7.77
N ARG A 180 6.01 12.19 -8.84
CA ARG A 180 7.04 12.32 -9.89
C ARG A 180 8.33 12.94 -9.34
N ALA A 181 8.25 13.88 -8.40
CA ALA A 181 9.44 14.46 -7.75
C ALA A 181 10.20 13.41 -6.93
N MET A 182 9.50 12.59 -6.13
CA MET A 182 10.10 11.48 -5.36
C MET A 182 10.83 10.48 -6.27
N LEU A 183 10.18 10.06 -7.36
CA LEU A 183 10.76 9.10 -8.30
C LEU A 183 11.97 9.69 -9.04
N ARG A 184 11.88 10.96 -9.46
CA ARG A 184 13.00 11.66 -10.11
C ARG A 184 14.20 11.81 -9.20
N ALA A 185 13.98 12.17 -7.94
CA ALA A 185 15.06 12.38 -6.98
C ALA A 185 15.81 11.08 -6.66
N THR A 186 15.08 9.97 -6.53
CA THR A 186 15.67 8.68 -6.17
C THR A 186 16.27 7.92 -7.36
N HIS A 187 15.70 8.08 -8.56
CA HIS A 187 16.11 7.35 -9.77
C HIS A 187 16.20 8.29 -11.00
N PRO A 188 17.13 9.26 -11.01
CA PRO A 188 17.18 10.28 -12.05
C PRO A 188 17.49 9.73 -13.44
N GLU A 189 18.34 8.70 -13.53
CA GLU A 189 18.68 8.04 -14.80
C GLU A 189 17.48 7.30 -15.38
N GLU A 190 16.80 6.50 -14.56
CA GLU A 190 15.58 5.82 -14.98
C GLU A 190 14.49 6.82 -15.37
N TYR A 191 14.32 7.89 -14.58
CA TYR A 191 13.35 8.94 -14.88
C TYR A 191 13.59 9.60 -16.23
N ALA A 192 14.86 9.79 -16.63
CA ALA A 192 15.21 10.38 -17.92
C ALA A 192 14.91 9.45 -19.10
N GLN A 193 15.08 8.14 -18.93
CA GLN A 193 14.92 7.14 -19.99
C GLN A 193 13.50 6.58 -20.08
N ASN A 194 12.82 6.50 -18.95
CA ASN A 194 11.50 5.91 -18.73
C ASN A 194 10.68 6.82 -17.79
N PRO A 195 10.20 7.99 -18.27
CA PRO A 195 9.48 8.92 -17.40
C PRO A 195 8.20 8.28 -16.83
N PRO A 196 7.98 8.34 -15.50
CA PRO A 196 6.79 7.76 -14.88
C PRO A 196 5.53 8.56 -15.24
N ASP A 197 4.42 7.85 -15.41
CA ASP A 197 3.09 8.39 -15.70
C ASP A 197 2.05 7.84 -14.69
N PRO A 198 1.98 8.42 -13.48
CA PRO A 198 0.98 8.06 -12.48
C PRO A 198 -0.47 8.15 -12.95
N SER A 199 -0.78 9.12 -13.82
CA SER A 199 -2.12 9.30 -14.37
C SER A 199 -2.50 8.11 -15.25
N CYS A 200 -1.61 7.67 -16.15
CA CYS A 200 -1.81 6.46 -16.95
C CYS A 200 -1.97 5.22 -16.06
N TRP A 201 -1.11 5.04 -15.04
CA TRP A 201 -1.21 3.88 -14.15
C TRP A 201 -2.55 3.83 -13.40
N ARG A 202 -3.04 4.99 -12.92
CA ARG A 202 -4.39 5.11 -12.31
C ARG A 202 -5.49 4.71 -13.29
N GLN A 203 -5.46 5.21 -14.53
CA GLN A 203 -6.47 4.86 -15.54
C GLN A 203 -6.48 3.36 -15.83
N ARG A 204 -5.29 2.73 -15.91
CA ARG A 204 -5.18 1.27 -16.08
C ARG A 204 -5.74 0.52 -14.89
N PHE A 205 -5.48 0.97 -13.67
CA PHE A 205 -6.09 0.40 -12.48
C PHE A 205 -7.61 0.47 -12.52
N GLN A 206 -8.19 1.62 -12.85
CA GLN A 206 -9.64 1.79 -12.99
C GLN A 206 -10.22 0.80 -14.00
N LEU A 207 -9.60 0.70 -15.18
CA LEU A 207 -10.02 -0.25 -16.22
C LEU A 207 -9.95 -1.71 -15.76
N VAL A 208 -8.90 -2.10 -15.03
CA VAL A 208 -8.77 -3.47 -14.50
C VAL A 208 -9.85 -3.74 -13.45
N VAL A 209 -10.09 -2.82 -12.53
CA VAL A 209 -11.11 -2.99 -11.49
C VAL A 209 -12.52 -3.02 -12.07
N ASP A 210 -12.86 -2.12 -13.00
CA ASP A 210 -14.17 -2.12 -13.65
C ASP A 210 -14.39 -3.44 -14.43
N LYS A 211 -13.37 -3.92 -15.17
CA LYS A 211 -13.45 -5.22 -15.84
C LYS A 211 -13.62 -6.38 -14.87
N VAL A 212 -12.86 -6.41 -13.78
CA VAL A 212 -12.99 -7.47 -12.75
C VAL A 212 -14.35 -7.39 -12.05
N ALA A 213 -14.90 -6.20 -11.82
CA ALA A 213 -16.24 -6.04 -11.26
C ALA A 213 -17.34 -6.49 -12.23
N GLU A 214 -17.18 -6.22 -13.53
CA GLU A 214 -18.12 -6.64 -14.58
C GLU A 214 -18.01 -8.15 -14.91
N GLU A 215 -16.81 -8.74 -14.86
CA GLU A 215 -16.53 -10.14 -15.20
C GLU A 215 -16.57 -11.08 -13.99
N GLY A 216 -16.37 -10.56 -12.76
CA GLY A 216 -16.47 -11.31 -11.50
C GLY A 216 -17.88 -11.82 -11.20
N GLY A 217 -18.89 -11.29 -11.90
CA GLY A 217 -20.25 -11.84 -11.95
C GLY A 217 -20.51 -12.84 -13.09
N ARG A 218 -19.52 -13.11 -13.96
CA ARG A 218 -19.67 -13.91 -15.21
C ARG A 218 -18.81 -15.18 -15.28
N LEU A 219 -17.80 -15.35 -14.44
CA LEU A 219 -17.05 -16.62 -14.40
C LEU A 219 -17.88 -17.72 -13.72
N PHE A 220 -18.07 -18.86 -14.40
CA PHE A 220 -18.68 -20.04 -13.78
C PHE A 220 -17.88 -20.45 -12.52
N PRO A 221 -18.53 -20.89 -11.43
CA PRO A 221 -17.88 -21.17 -10.13
C PRO A 221 -16.62 -22.04 -10.22
N PHE A 222 -16.62 -23.04 -11.11
CA PHE A 222 -15.46 -23.90 -11.36
C PHE A 222 -14.27 -23.14 -11.99
N ALA A 223 -14.53 -22.25 -12.97
CA ALA A 223 -13.48 -21.45 -13.62
C ALA A 223 -12.89 -20.42 -12.65
N ARG A 224 -13.71 -19.85 -11.76
CA ARG A 224 -13.28 -18.98 -10.67
C ARG A 224 -12.42 -19.74 -9.64
N HIS A 225 -12.83 -20.94 -9.25
CA HIS A 225 -12.07 -21.78 -8.32
C HIS A 225 -10.69 -22.14 -8.88
N VAL A 226 -10.61 -22.51 -10.17
CA VAL A 226 -9.34 -22.78 -10.85
C VAL A 226 -8.50 -21.51 -11.01
N ALA A 227 -9.10 -20.37 -11.36
CA ALA A 227 -8.41 -19.09 -11.44
C ALA A 227 -7.85 -18.65 -10.08
N ALA A 228 -8.60 -18.85 -8.99
CA ALA A 228 -8.13 -18.59 -7.63
C ALA A 228 -6.99 -19.53 -7.21
N GLY A 229 -7.08 -20.82 -7.52
CA GLY A 229 -6.00 -21.79 -7.29
C GLY A 229 -4.72 -21.54 -8.11
N LEU A 230 -4.81 -20.70 -9.15
CA LEU A 230 -3.66 -20.20 -9.92
C LEU A 230 -3.25 -18.77 -9.52
N GLY A 231 -3.92 -18.16 -8.54
CA GLY A 231 -3.71 -16.77 -8.09
C GLY A 231 -4.11 -15.71 -9.11
N LEU A 232 -5.02 -16.02 -10.04
CA LEU A 232 -5.46 -15.10 -11.09
C LEU A 232 -6.67 -14.25 -10.67
N THR A 233 -7.45 -14.69 -9.68
CA THR A 233 -8.63 -14.00 -9.15
C THR A 233 -8.78 -14.22 -7.65
N TYR A 234 -9.38 -13.28 -6.92
CA TYR A 234 -9.63 -13.42 -5.47
C TYR A 234 -10.55 -14.61 -5.17
N PRO A 235 -10.29 -15.37 -4.09
CA PRO A 235 -11.22 -16.40 -3.61
C PRO A 235 -12.52 -15.76 -3.10
N ALA A 236 -13.61 -16.53 -3.02
CA ALA A 236 -14.77 -16.13 -2.22
C ALA A 236 -14.43 -15.99 -0.74
N GLN A 237 -15.27 -15.28 0.00
CA GLN A 237 -15.16 -15.20 1.46
C GLN A 237 -15.24 -16.61 2.09
N GLU A 238 -16.14 -17.44 1.60
CA GLU A 238 -16.33 -18.83 2.02
C GLU A 238 -15.24 -19.78 1.50
N GLU A 239 -14.44 -19.34 0.52
CA GLU A 239 -13.31 -20.08 -0.05
C GLU A 239 -11.96 -19.68 0.58
N VAL A 240 -11.97 -18.79 1.59
CA VAL A 240 -10.75 -18.42 2.32
C VAL A 240 -10.13 -19.67 2.96
N ASP A 241 -8.92 -20.01 2.56
CA ASP A 241 -8.21 -21.16 3.10
C ASP A 241 -7.58 -20.82 4.46
N ALA A 242 -8.07 -21.50 5.50
CA ALA A 242 -7.62 -21.32 6.87
C ALA A 242 -6.12 -21.53 7.07
N GLN A 243 -5.43 -22.26 6.18
CA GLN A 243 -3.99 -22.47 6.29
C GLN A 243 -3.15 -21.20 6.09
N PHE A 244 -3.72 -20.17 5.46
CA PHE A 244 -3.10 -18.85 5.27
C PHE A 244 -3.48 -17.86 6.37
N ILE A 245 -4.39 -18.27 7.27
CA ILE A 245 -4.97 -17.41 8.30
C ILE A 245 -4.60 -17.90 9.72
N ARG A 246 -4.62 -19.20 9.97
CA ARG A 246 -4.49 -19.78 11.31
C ARG A 246 -3.12 -20.42 11.51
N GLY A 247 -2.56 -20.25 12.70
CA GLY A 247 -1.34 -20.93 13.14
C GLY A 247 -0.12 -20.67 12.24
N LEU A 248 0.01 -19.44 11.74
CA LEU A 248 1.13 -19.03 10.89
C LEU A 248 2.43 -19.00 11.70
N ARG A 249 3.52 -19.48 11.08
CA ARG A 249 4.86 -19.29 11.63
C ARG A 249 5.26 -17.83 11.43
N THR A 250 5.62 -17.16 12.52
CA THR A 250 6.14 -15.80 12.53
C THR A 250 7.57 -15.81 13.07
N PRO A 251 8.33 -14.73 12.86
CA PRO A 251 9.65 -14.57 13.47
C PRO A 251 9.66 -14.67 15.01
N ARG A 252 8.51 -14.45 15.68
CA ARG A 252 8.36 -14.48 17.15
C ARG A 252 7.62 -15.72 17.67
N GLY A 253 7.32 -16.71 16.83
CA GLY A 253 6.62 -17.93 17.23
C GLY A 253 5.47 -18.26 16.29
N THR A 254 4.34 -18.72 16.83
CA THR A 254 3.14 -19.02 16.04
C THR A 254 2.05 -18.00 16.36
N SER A 255 1.37 -17.49 15.34
CA SER A 255 0.25 -16.57 15.51
C SER A 255 -0.75 -16.68 14.36
N ASP A 256 -1.97 -16.20 14.57
CA ASP A 256 -2.95 -16.07 13.49
C ASP A 256 -2.69 -14.77 12.71
N TYR A 257 -3.18 -14.71 11.48
CA TYR A 257 -3.00 -13.56 10.59
C TYR A 257 -3.57 -12.27 11.19
N ASP A 258 -4.64 -12.37 11.99
CA ASP A 258 -5.20 -11.25 12.75
C ASP A 258 -4.13 -10.51 13.57
N ALA A 259 -3.29 -11.23 14.29
CA ALA A 259 -2.25 -10.65 15.14
C ALA A 259 -1.04 -10.14 14.32
N VAL A 260 -0.74 -10.79 13.19
CA VAL A 260 0.28 -10.30 12.24
C VAL A 260 -0.16 -8.98 11.63
N PHE A 261 -1.44 -8.88 11.26
CA PHE A 261 -2.03 -7.67 10.71
C PHE A 261 -2.11 -6.55 11.76
N ASP A 262 -2.49 -6.86 13.00
CA ASP A 262 -2.52 -5.88 14.09
C ASP A 262 -1.11 -5.34 14.42
N LEU A 263 -0.07 -6.20 14.34
CA LEU A 263 1.32 -5.74 14.39
C LEU A 263 1.62 -4.76 13.25
N ALA A 264 1.23 -5.07 12.01
CA ALA A 264 1.42 -4.18 10.88
C ALA A 264 0.74 -2.82 11.09
N VAL A 265 -0.51 -2.80 11.59
CA VAL A 265 -1.22 -1.56 11.96
C VAL A 265 -0.43 -0.74 12.97
N GLU A 266 0.13 -1.38 14.01
CA GLU A 266 0.94 -0.69 15.02
C GLU A 266 2.21 -0.08 14.40
N GLN A 267 2.93 -0.84 13.58
CA GLN A 267 4.17 -0.37 12.96
C GLN A 267 3.93 0.76 11.96
N VAL A 268 2.86 0.66 11.16
CA VAL A 268 2.44 1.75 10.28
C VAL A 268 2.14 3.02 11.08
N GLY A 269 1.46 2.90 12.24
CA GLY A 269 1.23 4.03 13.14
C GLY A 269 2.53 4.72 13.60
N ARG A 270 3.58 3.94 13.90
CA ARG A 270 4.90 4.49 14.26
C ARG A 270 5.55 5.21 13.07
N VAL A 271 5.51 4.62 11.88
CA VAL A 271 6.06 5.22 10.66
C VAL A 271 5.31 6.51 10.30
N TRP A 272 3.99 6.52 10.45
CA TRP A 272 3.17 7.72 10.28
C TRP A 272 3.60 8.84 11.21
N GLN A 273 3.92 8.51 12.46
CA GLN A 273 4.43 9.49 13.40
C GLN A 273 5.78 10.08 12.99
N TRP A 274 6.72 9.27 12.51
CA TRP A 274 8.00 9.78 12.02
C TRP A 274 7.82 10.74 10.84
N ILE A 275 6.99 10.36 9.87
CA ILE A 275 6.72 11.18 8.68
C ILE A 275 6.01 12.47 9.05
N ALA A 276 4.98 12.39 9.89
CA ALA A 276 4.21 13.57 10.29
C ALA A 276 5.05 14.56 11.10
N GLN A 277 5.93 14.07 11.99
CA GLN A 277 6.88 14.92 12.72
C GLN A 277 7.88 15.58 11.76
N ALA A 278 8.43 14.83 10.82
CA ALA A 278 9.36 15.36 9.85
C ALA A 278 8.74 16.43 8.95
N VAL A 279 7.53 16.20 8.44
CA VAL A 279 6.83 17.17 7.57
C VAL A 279 6.40 18.41 8.34
N LEU A 280 5.80 18.25 9.53
CA LEU A 280 5.11 19.35 10.22
C LEU A 280 5.96 20.07 11.25
N ARG A 281 7.06 19.45 11.71
CA ARG A 281 7.96 20.00 12.74
C ARG A 281 9.43 20.04 12.30
N GLY A 282 9.78 19.44 11.16
CA GLY A 282 11.17 19.36 10.68
C GLY A 282 12.03 18.36 11.44
N ASP A 283 11.44 17.47 12.25
CA ASP A 283 12.18 16.43 12.95
C ASP A 283 12.35 15.19 12.07
N GLU A 284 13.48 15.14 11.36
CA GLU A 284 13.87 14.02 10.50
C GLU A 284 14.70 12.95 11.22
N THR A 285 14.95 13.09 12.52
CA THR A 285 15.93 12.27 13.26
C THR A 285 15.70 10.78 13.06
N THR A 286 14.49 10.30 13.35
CA THR A 286 14.18 8.87 13.20
C THR A 286 14.20 8.41 11.76
N LEU A 287 13.68 9.24 10.83
CA LEU A 287 13.69 8.89 9.41
C LEU A 287 15.12 8.81 8.87
N ALA A 288 16.06 9.62 9.37
CA ALA A 288 17.46 9.60 8.96
C ALA A 288 18.22 8.36 9.48
N GLU A 289 17.80 7.80 10.62
CA GLU A 289 18.45 6.64 11.24
C GLU A 289 17.94 5.30 10.69
N VAL A 290 16.71 5.24 10.17
CA VAL A 290 16.20 4.00 9.55
C VAL A 290 16.89 3.73 8.21
N GLY A 291 17.45 2.53 8.06
CA GLY A 291 18.05 2.08 6.80
C GLY A 291 17.00 1.74 5.74
N GLU A 292 17.45 1.41 4.52
CA GLU A 292 16.55 1.03 3.44
C GLU A 292 15.82 -0.28 3.71
N TRP A 293 14.61 -0.41 3.16
CA TRP A 293 13.74 -1.57 3.34
C TRP A 293 13.53 -2.32 2.04
N ASN A 294 13.64 -3.65 2.13
CA ASN A 294 13.22 -4.54 1.07
C ASN A 294 11.82 -5.08 1.40
N LEU A 295 10.83 -4.70 0.58
CA LEU A 295 9.43 -5.02 0.86
C LEU A 295 9.19 -6.53 0.82
N ASP A 296 9.73 -7.26 -0.15
CA ASP A 296 9.56 -8.73 -0.29
C ASP A 296 10.05 -9.55 0.90
N THR A 297 11.05 -9.06 1.64
CA THR A 297 11.70 -9.83 2.71
C THR A 297 11.41 -9.30 4.10
N GLY A 298 10.94 -8.05 4.20
CA GLY A 298 10.82 -7.28 5.44
C GLY A 298 12.15 -7.05 6.15
N ARG A 299 13.25 -7.03 5.39
CA ARG A 299 14.61 -6.84 5.91
C ARG A 299 15.17 -5.47 5.53
N ASN A 300 16.06 -4.96 6.39
CA ASN A 300 16.92 -3.84 6.07
C ASN A 300 18.21 -4.26 5.35
N GLU A 301 19.05 -3.29 5.00
CA GLU A 301 20.37 -3.49 4.36
C GLU A 301 21.34 -4.36 5.18
N ALA A 302 21.19 -4.37 6.51
CA ALA A 302 21.96 -5.24 7.41
C ALA A 302 21.39 -6.68 7.47
N GLY A 303 20.35 -6.98 6.70
CA GLY A 303 19.68 -8.27 6.67
C GLY A 303 18.82 -8.53 7.90
N GLN A 304 18.50 -7.53 8.72
CA GLN A 304 17.69 -7.67 9.93
C GLN A 304 16.21 -7.46 9.62
N LEU A 305 15.32 -8.22 10.27
CA LEU A 305 13.88 -8.01 10.13
C LEU A 305 13.47 -6.73 10.84
N VAL A 306 12.97 -5.75 10.09
CA VAL A 306 12.78 -4.36 10.58
C VAL A 306 11.82 -4.29 11.77
N PHE A 307 10.70 -5.01 11.69
CA PHE A 307 9.62 -4.93 12.68
C PHE A 307 9.49 -6.15 13.60
N TRP A 308 10.41 -7.11 13.47
CA TRP A 308 10.35 -8.38 14.20
C TRP A 308 11.48 -8.59 15.20
N GLY A 309 12.43 -7.65 15.28
CA GLY A 309 13.48 -7.58 16.31
C GLY A 309 12.94 -7.23 17.70
#